data_AF-A0A2M9ZCY5-F1
#
_entry.id   AF-A0A2M9ZCY5-F1
#
_cell.length_a   1.000
_cell.length_b   1.000
_cell.length_c   1.000
_cell.angle_alpha   90.00
_cell.angle_beta   90.00
_cell.angle_gamma   90.00
#
_symmetry.space_group_name_H-M   'P 1'
#
loop_
_entity.id
_entity.type
_entity.pdbx_description
1 polymer ?
#
loop_
_entity_poly.entity_id
_entity_poly.type
_entity_poly.pdbx_seq_one_letter_code
_entity_poly.pdbx_strand_id
1 'polypeptide(L)'
;MKAFLLLLPLYILSCRSPELPVFPAQEGICPKTNFLLVSQPETDVKSGNELLAVYCKSEMIPQGSELQISLVFRDEIHPNSWKDFFYRIYRRFRYGRTYDIESFRLKLDPNGKPVSLELANVYSGDQIFLQDPVEHFDKILSSSQMKEKNSIPILYSNTWNHMFGEKDNNPDLPKQELPIAGTRFGTRSQLDDYFGGK
;
A
#
# COMPACT_ATOMS: atom_id res chain seq x y z
N MET A 1 49.25 -9.35 9.35
CA MET A 1 47.78 -9.43 9.51
C MET A 1 47.13 -9.02 8.20
N LYS A 2 46.58 -9.96 7.44
CA LYS A 2 45.87 -9.65 6.18
C LYS A 2 44.45 -9.23 6.55
N ALA A 3 44.10 -7.98 6.25
CA ALA A 3 42.74 -7.48 6.40
C ALA A 3 41.82 -8.29 5.47
N PHE A 4 40.90 -9.06 6.06
CA PHE A 4 39.76 -9.58 5.33
C PHE A 4 38.85 -8.38 5.04
N LEU A 5 39.00 -7.78 3.86
CA LEU A 5 37.92 -6.98 3.30
C LEU A 5 36.76 -7.96 3.11
N LEU A 6 35.76 -7.89 3.99
CA LEU A 6 34.44 -8.45 3.73
C LEU A 6 33.91 -7.74 2.48
N LEU A 7 34.21 -8.31 1.32
CA LEU A 7 33.45 -8.09 0.10
C LEU A 7 32.04 -8.60 0.38
N LEU A 8 31.22 -7.78 1.01
CA LEU A 8 29.77 -7.96 1.01
C LEU A 8 29.40 -8.01 -0.47
N PRO A 9 28.93 -9.16 -0.99
CA PRO A 9 28.86 -9.31 -2.43
C PRO A 9 27.87 -8.28 -2.97
N LEU A 10 28.34 -7.44 -3.91
CA LEU A 10 27.51 -6.52 -4.69
C LEU A 10 26.32 -7.22 -5.38
N TYR A 11 26.32 -8.56 -5.43
CA TYR A 11 25.20 -9.40 -5.85
C TYR A 11 23.94 -9.28 -4.97
N ILE A 12 24.02 -8.74 -3.76
CA ILE A 12 22.83 -8.50 -2.92
C ILE A 12 22.03 -7.30 -3.45
N LEU A 13 22.66 -6.38 -4.19
CA LEU A 13 22.06 -5.14 -4.70
C LEU A 13 21.32 -5.30 -6.04
N SER A 14 21.50 -6.42 -6.77
CA SER A 14 20.94 -6.62 -8.12
C SER A 14 19.95 -7.79 -8.23
N CYS A 15 19.21 -8.10 -7.18
CA CYS A 15 18.10 -9.05 -7.27
C CYS A 15 16.78 -8.31 -7.41
N ARG A 16 16.16 -8.40 -8.59
CA ARG A 16 14.80 -7.96 -8.84
C ARG A 16 13.86 -8.63 -7.84
N SER A 17 12.92 -7.88 -7.30
CA SER A 17 11.79 -8.44 -6.55
C SER A 17 11.06 -9.47 -7.42
N PRO A 18 10.54 -10.55 -6.83
CA PRO A 18 9.79 -11.56 -7.58
C PRO A 18 8.65 -10.93 -8.38
N GLU A 19 8.25 -11.59 -9.47
CA GLU A 19 7.11 -11.13 -10.25
C GLU A 19 5.83 -11.12 -9.40
N LEU A 20 4.96 -10.15 -9.67
CA LEU A 20 3.69 -10.03 -8.96
C LEU A 20 2.73 -11.14 -9.44
N PRO A 21 2.17 -11.96 -8.53
CA PRO A 21 1.41 -13.14 -8.90
C PRO A 21 0.09 -12.79 -9.60
N VAL A 22 -0.38 -13.69 -10.47
CA VAL A 22 -1.73 -13.64 -11.01
C VAL A 22 -2.49 -14.83 -10.45
N PHE A 23 -3.42 -14.56 -9.54
CA PHE A 23 -4.25 -15.61 -8.94
C PHE A 23 -5.46 -15.90 -9.84
N PRO A 24 -5.87 -17.17 -9.98
CA PRO A 24 -7.11 -17.50 -10.66
C PRO A 24 -8.29 -16.90 -9.88
N ALA A 25 -9.20 -16.23 -10.60
CA ALA A 25 -10.37 -15.63 -9.97
C ALA A 25 -11.30 -16.73 -9.40
N GLN A 26 -11.57 -16.66 -8.11
CA GLN A 26 -12.57 -17.49 -7.43
C GLN A 26 -13.65 -16.56 -6.88
N GLU A 27 -14.62 -16.24 -7.74
CA GLU A 27 -15.83 -15.44 -7.50
C GLU A 27 -15.65 -14.03 -6.90
N GLY A 28 -16.57 -13.12 -7.25
CA GLY A 28 -16.49 -11.69 -6.93
C GLY A 28 -15.71 -10.88 -7.98
N ILE A 29 -16.42 -10.15 -8.85
CA ILE A 29 -15.79 -9.26 -9.82
C ILE A 29 -15.50 -7.94 -9.11
N CYS A 30 -14.21 -7.65 -8.89
CA CYS A 30 -13.80 -6.33 -8.44
C CYS A 30 -14.21 -5.27 -9.46
N PRO A 31 -14.70 -4.08 -9.01
CA PRO A 31 -15.17 -3.06 -9.93
C PRO A 31 -14.08 -2.69 -10.95
N LYS A 32 -14.47 -2.61 -12.22
CA LYS A 32 -13.58 -2.13 -13.30
C LYS A 32 -13.48 -0.60 -13.35
N THR A 33 -14.36 0.09 -12.63
CA THR A 33 -14.43 1.54 -12.53
C THR A 33 -13.61 2.04 -11.33
N ASN A 34 -13.11 3.27 -11.43
CA ASN A 34 -12.38 3.91 -10.34
C ASN A 34 -13.35 4.21 -9.19
N PHE A 35 -13.04 3.72 -8.00
CA PHE A 35 -13.84 3.95 -6.79
C PHE A 35 -13.07 4.70 -5.69
N LEU A 36 -11.76 4.88 -5.86
CA LEU A 36 -10.89 5.59 -4.93
C LEU A 36 -9.66 6.14 -5.67
N LEU A 37 -9.16 7.29 -5.26
CA LEU A 37 -7.84 7.80 -5.64
C LEU A 37 -6.89 7.63 -4.47
N VAL A 38 -5.69 7.09 -4.70
CA VAL A 38 -4.60 7.14 -3.73
C VAL A 38 -3.72 8.33 -4.06
N SER A 39 -3.53 9.24 -3.10
CA SER A 39 -2.68 10.41 -3.23
C SER A 39 -1.36 10.15 -2.51
N GLN A 40 -0.27 9.99 -3.26
CA GLN A 40 1.05 9.67 -2.74
C GLN A 40 2.01 10.85 -2.97
N PRO A 41 2.91 11.18 -2.02
CA PRO A 41 3.94 12.19 -2.26
C PRO A 41 4.80 11.85 -3.49
N GLU A 42 5.00 12.78 -4.41
CA GLU A 42 5.75 12.53 -5.65
C GLU A 42 7.20 12.12 -5.38
N THR A 43 7.79 12.63 -4.30
CA THR A 43 9.14 12.30 -3.87
C THR A 43 9.27 10.82 -3.53
N ASP A 44 8.22 10.25 -2.95
CA ASP A 44 8.14 8.83 -2.58
C ASP A 44 8.10 7.95 -3.83
N VAL A 45 7.19 8.28 -4.76
CA VAL A 45 7.10 7.63 -6.08
C VAL A 45 8.44 7.70 -6.83
N LYS A 46 9.04 8.90 -6.94
CA LYS A 46 10.31 9.11 -7.66
C LYS A 46 11.50 8.40 -7.02
N SER A 47 11.43 8.11 -5.73
CA SER A 47 12.48 7.37 -5.01
C SER A 47 12.43 5.85 -5.23
N GLY A 48 11.41 5.36 -5.95
CA GLY A 48 11.20 3.93 -6.18
C GLY A 48 10.34 3.27 -5.11
N ASN A 49 9.42 4.03 -4.51
CA ASN A 49 8.42 3.54 -3.56
C ASN A 49 7.00 3.60 -4.15
N GLU A 50 6.87 3.55 -5.47
CA GLU A 50 5.58 3.74 -6.12
C GLU A 50 4.63 2.54 -5.98
N LEU A 51 3.33 2.80 -6.07
CA LEU A 51 2.30 1.77 -6.19
C LEU A 51 2.44 0.99 -7.51
N LEU A 52 2.65 -0.32 -7.43
CA LEU A 52 2.87 -1.20 -8.59
C LEU A 52 1.61 -1.94 -9.02
N ALA A 53 0.78 -2.37 -8.07
CA ALA A 53 -0.42 -3.13 -8.37
C ALA A 53 -1.48 -2.99 -7.28
N VAL A 54 -2.71 -3.25 -7.68
CA VAL A 54 -3.84 -3.39 -6.77
C VAL A 54 -4.41 -4.79 -6.90
N TYR A 55 -4.55 -5.47 -5.78
CA TYR A 55 -5.28 -6.71 -5.64
C TYR A 55 -6.61 -6.45 -4.93
N CYS A 56 -7.62 -7.20 -5.31
CA CYS A 56 -8.94 -7.07 -4.74
C CYS A 56 -9.62 -8.43 -4.64
N LYS A 57 -10.41 -8.58 -3.57
CA LYS A 57 -11.43 -9.63 -3.44
C LYS A 57 -12.75 -8.94 -3.07
N SER A 58 -13.82 -9.29 -3.76
CA SER A 58 -15.16 -8.74 -3.54
C SER A 58 -16.07 -9.78 -2.90
N GLU A 59 -16.86 -9.37 -1.92
CA GLU A 59 -17.90 -10.17 -1.27
C GLU A 59 -19.23 -9.42 -1.33
N MET A 60 -20.29 -10.09 -1.82
CA MET A 60 -21.63 -9.51 -1.86
C MET A 60 -22.27 -9.59 -0.47
N ILE A 61 -22.79 -8.46 0.00
CA ILE A 61 -23.49 -8.36 1.29
C ILE A 61 -24.90 -7.77 1.07
N PRO A 62 -25.86 -7.95 2.00
CA PRO A 62 -27.22 -7.43 1.81
C PRO A 62 -27.29 -5.92 1.53
N GLN A 63 -26.31 -5.16 2.01
CA GLN A 63 -26.22 -3.70 1.88
C GLN A 63 -25.40 -3.23 0.65
N GLY A 64 -24.92 -4.14 -0.20
CA GLY A 64 -24.09 -3.82 -1.35
C GLY A 64 -22.93 -4.81 -1.52
N SER A 65 -21.69 -4.32 -1.53
CA SER A 65 -20.51 -5.18 -1.58
C SER A 65 -19.41 -4.69 -0.64
N GLU A 66 -18.63 -5.64 -0.12
CA GLU A 66 -17.41 -5.37 0.63
C GLU A 66 -16.21 -5.79 -0.22
N LEU A 67 -15.27 -4.87 -0.40
CA LEU A 67 -14.02 -5.10 -1.11
C LEU A 67 -12.88 -5.17 -0.10
N GLN A 68 -12.14 -6.26 -0.11
CA GLN A 68 -10.81 -6.30 0.46
C GLN A 68 -9.83 -5.82 -0.61
N ILE A 69 -9.19 -4.67 -0.38
CA ILE A 69 -8.19 -4.10 -1.28
C ILE A 69 -6.81 -4.31 -0.68
N SER A 70 -5.85 -4.74 -1.49
CA SER A 70 -4.43 -4.80 -1.15
C SER A 70 -3.62 -4.03 -2.18
N LEU A 71 -2.96 -2.97 -1.74
CA LEU A 71 -2.02 -2.17 -2.51
C LEU A 71 -0.63 -2.77 -2.39
N VAL A 72 0.09 -2.90 -3.50
CA VAL A 72 1.47 -3.39 -3.51
C VAL A 72 2.40 -2.28 -3.96
N PHE A 73 3.20 -1.76 -3.04
CA PHE A 73 4.21 -0.74 -3.28
C PHE A 73 5.56 -1.40 -3.57
N ARG A 74 6.40 -0.72 -4.35
CA ARG A 74 7.69 -1.26 -4.81
C ARG A 74 8.62 -1.63 -3.66
N ASP A 75 8.66 -0.82 -2.62
CA ASP A 75 9.49 -1.03 -1.44
C ASP A 75 8.79 -0.45 -0.20
N GLU A 76 9.53 -0.17 0.87
CA GLU A 76 9.16 0.82 1.89
C GLU A 76 10.48 1.49 2.31
N ILE A 77 10.67 2.73 1.82
CA ILE A 77 11.97 3.41 1.83
C ILE A 77 12.03 4.36 3.03
N HIS A 78 12.92 4.07 3.98
CA HIS A 78 13.07 4.91 5.16
C HIS A 78 13.76 6.24 4.81
N PRO A 79 13.27 7.42 5.26
CA PRO A 79 13.85 8.72 4.91
C PRO A 79 15.33 8.88 5.26
N ASN A 80 15.77 8.22 6.34
CA ASN A 80 17.18 8.07 6.69
C ASN A 80 17.84 6.90 5.95
N SER A 81 18.80 7.17 5.06
CA SER A 81 19.45 6.16 4.21
C SER A 81 20.25 5.09 4.95
N TRP A 82 20.81 5.39 6.13
CA TRP A 82 21.52 4.39 6.94
C TRP A 82 20.54 3.40 7.57
N LYS A 83 19.44 3.91 8.13
CA LYS A 83 18.36 3.08 8.65
C LYS A 83 17.72 2.25 7.53
N ASP A 84 17.45 2.88 6.38
CA ASP A 84 16.90 2.23 5.19
C ASP A 84 17.71 1.00 4.76
N PHE A 85 19.04 1.16 4.67
CA PHE A 85 19.93 0.08 4.26
C PHE A 85 19.78 -1.17 5.15
N PHE A 86 19.83 -1.01 6.48
CA PHE A 86 19.66 -2.15 7.40
C PHE A 86 18.22 -2.66 7.42
N TYR A 87 17.24 -1.77 7.32
CA TYR A 87 15.83 -2.10 7.34
C TYR A 87 15.43 -2.97 6.14
N ARG A 88 15.88 -2.61 4.94
CA ARG A 88 15.61 -3.37 3.71
C ARG A 88 16.28 -4.74 3.71
N ILE A 89 17.50 -4.85 4.27
CA ILE A 89 18.16 -6.16 4.46
C ILE A 89 17.31 -7.04 5.38
N TYR A 90 16.89 -6.50 6.53
CA TYR A 90 16.04 -7.22 7.48
C TYR A 90 14.70 -7.67 6.85
N ARG A 91 13.97 -6.76 6.20
CA ARG A 91 12.69 -7.07 5.55
C ARG A 91 12.84 -8.16 4.50
N ARG A 92 13.91 -8.13 3.72
CA ARG A 92 14.17 -9.16 2.71
C ARG A 92 14.35 -10.54 3.32
N PHE A 93 15.09 -10.67 4.42
CA PHE A 93 15.25 -11.94 5.12
C PHE A 93 13.96 -12.41 5.79
N ARG A 94 13.15 -11.48 6.32
CA ARG A 94 11.91 -11.81 7.02
C ARG A 94 10.76 -12.18 6.09
N TYR A 95 10.59 -11.45 4.99
CA TYR A 95 9.40 -11.54 4.13
C TYR A 95 9.68 -12.15 2.74
N GLY A 96 10.94 -12.38 2.38
CA GLY A 96 11.30 -12.87 1.03
C GLY A 96 11.08 -11.86 -0.10
N ARG A 97 10.60 -10.64 0.22
CA ARG A 97 10.28 -9.57 -0.72
C ARG A 97 10.78 -8.22 -0.20
N THR A 98 10.93 -7.26 -1.12
CA THR A 98 11.09 -5.83 -0.78
C THR A 98 9.76 -5.10 -0.83
N TYR A 99 8.79 -5.60 -1.61
CA TYR A 99 7.48 -4.94 -1.73
C TYR A 99 6.94 -4.64 -0.36
N ASP A 100 6.32 -3.48 -0.22
CA ASP A 100 5.38 -3.26 0.85
C ASP A 100 3.97 -3.57 0.37
N ILE A 101 3.16 -4.14 1.25
CA ILE A 101 1.78 -4.44 0.93
C ILE A 101 0.97 -3.77 2.02
N GLU A 102 -0.08 -3.05 1.65
CA GLU A 102 -1.02 -2.49 2.59
C GLU A 102 -2.45 -2.79 2.20
N SER A 103 -3.28 -3.13 3.19
CA SER A 103 -4.61 -3.66 2.95
C SER A 103 -5.66 -2.94 3.77
N PHE A 104 -6.82 -2.71 3.15
CA PHE A 104 -7.97 -2.10 3.80
C PHE A 104 -9.27 -2.68 3.25
N ARG A 105 -10.40 -2.40 3.92
CA ARG A 105 -11.73 -2.81 3.45
C ARG A 105 -12.54 -1.62 3.02
N LEU A 106 -13.22 -1.74 1.89
CA LEU A 106 -14.10 -0.72 1.35
C LEU A 106 -15.51 -1.29 1.18
N LYS A 107 -16.50 -0.65 1.78
CA LYS A 107 -17.91 -0.98 1.56
C LYS A 107 -18.49 -0.08 0.49
N LEU A 108 -19.13 -0.70 -0.50
CA LEU A 108 -19.88 -0.04 -1.55
C LEU A 108 -21.38 -0.23 -1.32
N ASP A 109 -22.16 0.80 -1.64
CA ASP A 109 -23.62 0.70 -1.71
C ASP A 109 -24.07 -0.16 -2.91
N PRO A 110 -25.36 -0.48 -3.05
CA PRO A 110 -25.86 -1.24 -4.21
C PRO A 110 -25.64 -0.56 -5.57
N ASN A 111 -25.34 0.74 -5.59
CA ASN A 111 -25.02 1.50 -6.80
C ASN A 111 -23.50 1.53 -7.09
N GLY A 112 -22.68 0.86 -6.28
CA GLY A 112 -21.22 0.82 -6.43
C GLY A 112 -20.50 2.06 -5.88
N LYS A 113 -21.16 2.89 -5.07
CA LYS A 113 -20.55 4.09 -4.45
C LYS A 113 -19.89 3.76 -3.11
N PRO A 114 -18.69 4.30 -2.82
CA PRO A 114 -18.06 4.21 -1.51
C PRO A 114 -18.97 4.71 -0.36
N VAL A 115 -19.16 3.87 0.65
CA VAL A 115 -19.92 4.20 1.87
C VAL A 115 -18.98 4.35 3.06
N SER A 116 -18.07 3.38 3.23
CA SER A 116 -17.11 3.40 4.33
C SER A 116 -15.80 2.69 3.97
N LEU A 117 -14.71 3.19 4.53
CA LEU A 117 -13.36 2.67 4.39
C LEU A 117 -12.82 2.29 5.78
N GLU A 118 -12.50 1.01 5.98
CA GLU A 118 -11.89 0.50 7.21
C GLU A 118 -10.39 0.34 7.01
N LEU A 119 -9.64 1.20 7.68
CA LEU A 119 -8.18 1.25 7.71
C LEU A 119 -7.70 0.57 8.99
N ALA A 120 -7.62 -0.75 8.99
CA ALA A 120 -7.12 -1.53 10.12
C ALA A 120 -5.59 -1.68 10.03
N ASN A 121 -4.89 -1.22 11.06
CA ASN A 121 -3.43 -1.21 11.20
C ASN A 121 -2.70 -0.43 10.08
N VAL A 122 -3.42 0.43 9.36
CA VAL A 122 -2.91 1.22 8.24
C VAL A 122 -3.36 2.68 8.29
N TYR A 123 -3.96 3.11 9.40
CA TYR A 123 -4.37 4.51 9.58
C TYR A 123 -3.19 5.36 10.11
N SER A 124 -2.98 6.51 9.48
CA SER A 124 -1.88 7.45 9.77
C SER A 124 -2.17 8.41 10.92
N GLY A 125 -3.43 8.68 11.24
CA GLY A 125 -3.76 9.76 12.18
C GLY A 125 -3.26 11.11 11.66
N ASP A 126 -2.53 11.83 12.52
CA ASP A 126 -1.92 13.13 12.18
C ASP A 126 -0.44 13.01 11.77
N GLN A 127 0.07 11.78 11.55
CA GLN A 127 1.47 11.56 11.19
C GLN A 127 1.80 12.09 9.80
N ILE A 128 3.01 12.64 9.65
CA ILE A 128 3.53 13.23 8.42
C ILE A 128 4.53 12.29 7.72
N PHE A 129 4.97 12.66 6.51
CA PHE A 129 5.78 11.80 5.65
C PHE A 129 7.10 11.39 6.29
N LEU A 130 7.72 12.28 7.06
CA LEU A 130 9.01 12.05 7.70
C LEU A 130 8.91 11.52 9.13
N GLN A 131 7.73 11.07 9.56
CA GLN A 131 7.50 10.52 10.90
C GLN A 131 8.40 9.31 11.17
N ASP A 132 9.05 9.28 12.34
CA ASP A 132 9.97 8.21 12.78
C ASP A 132 10.03 8.17 14.32
N PRO A 133 9.55 7.10 14.99
CA PRO A 133 8.92 5.92 14.40
C PRO A 133 7.52 6.24 13.86
N VAL A 134 7.06 5.42 12.90
CA VAL A 134 5.66 5.43 12.45
C VAL A 134 4.84 4.50 13.34
N GLU A 135 3.72 5.00 13.84
CA GLU A 135 2.73 4.26 14.61
C GLU A 135 1.59 3.79 13.70
N HIS A 136 1.07 2.59 13.96
CA HIS A 136 -0.04 2.02 13.20
C HIS A 136 -1.34 2.17 13.99
N PHE A 137 -2.35 2.78 13.37
CA PHE A 137 -3.66 2.97 13.99
C PHE A 137 -4.77 2.28 13.20
N ASP A 138 -5.95 2.24 13.83
CA ASP A 138 -7.20 1.77 13.25
C ASP A 138 -8.18 2.94 13.07
N LYS A 139 -8.90 2.98 11.95
CA LYS A 139 -10.05 3.88 11.78
C LYS A 139 -11.04 3.38 10.76
N ILE A 140 -12.32 3.60 11.04
CA ILE A 140 -13.40 3.47 10.05
C ILE A 140 -13.81 4.87 9.62
N LEU A 141 -13.64 5.16 8.33
CA LEU A 141 -13.99 6.43 7.70
C LEU A 141 -15.32 6.26 6.95
N SER A 142 -16.25 7.19 7.12
CA SER A 142 -17.35 7.37 6.18
C SER A 142 -16.84 8.07 4.93
N SER A 143 -17.39 7.75 3.75
CA SER A 143 -17.07 8.48 2.51
C SER A 143 -17.32 9.98 2.64
N SER A 144 -18.30 10.40 3.45
CA SER A 144 -18.58 11.81 3.75
C SER A 144 -17.45 12.56 4.48
N GLN A 145 -16.52 11.84 5.11
CA GLN A 145 -15.36 12.43 5.79
C GLN A 145 -14.16 12.61 4.85
N MET A 146 -14.21 12.02 3.65
CA MET A 146 -13.12 12.04 2.69
C MET A 146 -13.27 13.21 1.74
N LYS A 147 -12.15 13.83 1.39
CA LYS A 147 -12.13 14.79 0.29
C LYS A 147 -12.35 14.04 -1.02
N GLU A 148 -13.10 14.66 -1.94
CA GLU A 148 -13.35 14.11 -3.27
C GLU A 148 -12.69 14.94 -4.35
N LYS A 149 -12.32 14.29 -5.46
CA LYS A 149 -11.97 14.92 -6.73
C LYS A 149 -12.76 14.26 -7.83
N ASN A 150 -13.52 15.07 -8.58
CA ASN A 150 -14.44 14.58 -9.62
C ASN A 150 -15.38 13.47 -9.08
N SER A 151 -15.89 13.65 -7.86
CA SER A 151 -16.77 12.70 -7.16
C SER A 151 -16.14 11.34 -6.82
N ILE A 152 -14.80 11.24 -6.85
CA ILE A 152 -14.07 10.05 -6.40
C ILE A 152 -13.34 10.42 -5.09
N PRO A 153 -13.53 9.66 -4.00
CA PRO A 153 -12.85 9.93 -2.74
C PRO A 153 -11.34 9.76 -2.86
N ILE A 154 -10.59 10.56 -2.10
CA ILE A 154 -9.14 10.56 -2.06
C ILE A 154 -8.67 9.99 -0.73
N LEU A 155 -7.82 8.97 -0.80
CA LEU A 155 -7.08 8.39 0.31
C LEU A 155 -5.64 8.88 0.24
N TYR A 156 -5.18 9.61 1.24
CA TYR A 156 -3.82 10.15 1.29
C TYR A 156 -2.87 9.13 1.90
N SER A 157 -1.76 8.82 1.22
CA SER A 157 -0.60 8.15 1.81
C SER A 157 0.24 9.20 2.53
N ASN A 158 0.25 9.17 3.86
CA ASN A 158 0.79 10.24 4.68
C ASN A 158 2.19 9.95 5.21
N THR A 159 2.64 8.70 5.26
CA THR A 159 3.95 8.29 5.80
C THR A 159 4.77 7.54 4.74
N TRP A 160 6.09 7.47 4.93
CA TRP A 160 7.02 6.75 4.04
C TRP A 160 6.81 5.23 4.00
N ASN A 161 6.15 4.67 5.02
CA ASN A 161 5.70 3.28 5.06
C ASN A 161 4.20 3.12 4.71
N HIS A 162 3.63 4.06 3.96
CA HIS A 162 2.30 3.96 3.36
C HIS A 162 1.10 3.90 4.33
N MET A 163 1.17 4.57 5.49
CA MET A 163 -0.02 4.74 6.33
C MET A 163 -0.97 5.77 5.71
N PHE A 164 -2.27 5.47 5.74
CA PHE A 164 -3.28 6.21 5.01
C PHE A 164 -4.14 7.12 5.88
N GLY A 165 -4.75 8.15 5.30
CA GLY A 165 -5.67 9.03 5.99
C GLY A 165 -6.66 9.75 5.07
N GLU A 166 -7.73 10.28 5.67
CA GLU A 166 -8.74 11.10 5.00
C GLU A 166 -8.26 12.53 4.72
N LYS A 167 -7.17 12.95 5.38
CA LYS A 167 -6.55 14.27 5.25
C LYS A 167 -5.14 14.17 4.71
N ASP A 168 -4.77 15.22 4.00
CA ASP A 168 -3.41 15.49 3.58
C ASP A 168 -2.62 16.07 4.76
N ASN A 169 -1.80 15.24 5.40
CA ASN A 169 -0.94 15.67 6.50
C ASN A 169 0.34 16.36 5.98
N ASN A 170 0.56 16.37 4.66
CA ASN A 170 1.77 16.87 4.01
C ASN A 170 1.43 17.91 2.93
N PRO A 171 0.76 19.03 3.27
CA PRO A 171 0.25 19.98 2.28
C PRO A 171 1.35 20.54 1.36
N ASP A 172 2.57 20.68 1.88
CA ASP A 172 3.72 21.23 1.16
C ASP A 172 4.43 20.24 0.23
N LEU A 173 4.11 18.94 0.32
CA LEU A 173 4.63 17.94 -0.61
C LEU A 173 3.75 17.87 -1.87
N PRO A 174 4.31 17.91 -3.09
CA PRO A 174 3.55 17.64 -4.29
C PRO A 174 3.06 16.19 -4.28
N LYS A 175 1.85 15.95 -4.78
CA LYS A 175 1.23 14.62 -4.81
C LYS A 175 1.01 14.12 -6.22
N GLN A 176 1.26 12.84 -6.40
CA GLN A 176 0.74 12.06 -7.50
C GLN A 176 -0.53 11.34 -7.06
N GLU A 177 -1.63 11.55 -7.79
CA GLU A 177 -2.86 10.82 -7.56
C GLU A 177 -2.98 9.66 -8.53
N LEU A 178 -3.24 8.48 -8.01
CA LEU A 178 -3.36 7.23 -8.75
C LEU A 178 -4.77 6.67 -8.56
N PRO A 179 -5.57 6.49 -9.62
CA PRO A 179 -6.84 5.81 -9.50
C PRO A 179 -6.62 4.35 -9.14
N ILE A 180 -7.39 3.85 -8.18
CA ILE A 180 -7.51 2.41 -7.97
C ILE A 180 -8.31 1.82 -9.14
N ALA A 181 -7.56 1.30 -10.11
CA ALA A 181 -8.05 0.74 -11.36
C ALA A 181 -7.25 -0.52 -11.72
N GLY A 182 -7.77 -1.33 -12.65
CA GLY A 182 -7.01 -2.49 -13.17
C GLY A 182 -6.70 -3.54 -12.10
N THR A 183 -7.63 -3.75 -11.15
CA THR A 183 -7.43 -4.65 -10.02
C THR A 183 -7.24 -6.10 -10.46
N ARG A 184 -6.24 -6.75 -9.88
CA ARG A 184 -6.05 -8.21 -9.96
C ARG A 184 -6.89 -8.88 -8.88
N PHE A 185 -7.30 -10.12 -9.10
CA PHE A 185 -7.90 -10.90 -8.02
C PHE A 185 -6.80 -11.31 -7.03
N GLY A 186 -7.07 -11.15 -5.73
CA GLY A 186 -6.23 -11.70 -4.66
C GLY A 186 -6.46 -11.02 -3.31
N THR A 187 -6.08 -11.73 -2.25
CA THR A 187 -6.12 -11.25 -0.86
C THR A 187 -4.72 -10.98 -0.33
N ARG A 188 -4.62 -10.29 0.80
CA ARG A 188 -3.34 -10.13 1.53
C ARG A 188 -2.68 -11.46 1.85
N SER A 189 -3.44 -12.41 2.40
CA SER A 189 -2.93 -13.74 2.75
C SER A 189 -2.32 -14.46 1.54
N GLN A 190 -3.00 -14.45 0.38
CA GLN A 190 -2.46 -15.08 -0.83
C GLN A 190 -1.17 -14.44 -1.32
N LEU A 191 -1.04 -13.11 -1.18
CA LEU A 191 0.21 -12.42 -1.51
C LEU A 191 1.32 -12.81 -0.55
N ASP A 192 1.06 -12.81 0.76
CA ASP A 192 2.05 -13.20 1.77
C ASP A 192 2.49 -14.66 1.60
N ASP A 193 1.54 -15.57 1.37
CA ASP A 193 1.80 -16.99 1.09
C ASP A 193 2.67 -17.17 -0.16
N TYR A 194 2.40 -16.41 -1.24
CA TYR A 194 3.17 -16.46 -2.48
C TYR A 194 4.63 -16.03 -2.29
N PHE A 195 4.86 -14.98 -1.49
CA PHE A 195 6.22 -14.50 -1.22
C PHE A 195 6.94 -15.28 -0.10
N GLY A 196 6.27 -16.25 0.52
CA GLY A 196 6.84 -17.08 1.58
C GLY A 196 6.93 -16.37 2.94
N GLY A 197 6.11 -15.34 3.15
CA GLY A 197 6.00 -14.66 4.43
C GLY A 197 5.37 -15.59 5.48
N LYS A 198 6.12 -15.91 6.53
CA LYS A 198 5.59 -16.45 7.79
C LYS A 198 6.04 -15.56 8.95
#